data_AF-A0A812PVR0-F1
#
_entry.id   AF-A0A812PVR0-F1
#
_cell.length_a   1.000
_cell.length_b   1.000
_cell.length_c   1.000
_cell.angle_alpha   90.00
_cell.angle_beta   90.00
_cell.angle_gamma   90.00
#
_symmetry.space_group_name_H-M   'P 1'
#
loop_
_entity.id
_entity.type
_entity.pdbx_description
1 polymer ?
#
loop_
_entity_poly.entity_id
_entity_poly.type
_entity_poly.pdbx_seq_one_letter_code
_entity_poly.pdbx_strand_id
1 'polypeptide(L)'
;PIQLFGTISSPFSACQVIMTALEECLRKETLAAVHDVHSRATARALVYEQIQHGHVQRLFVEYAHNDHGEDGDLNSFMYKKHLSIQSGQAVDASELAEEIRRKGYFGRLNQHDASPGLVELAAFALSRGAQVIAADLSLEETLEEVRKYNEWPVGHPNSETNAAGETGLKFRDEFAAKRIAQYLIQGPDGPGRLMLWGANHFQAIEGFKDRL
;
A
#
# COMPACT_ATOMS: atom_id res chain seq x y z
N PRO A 1 10.95 10.22 10.50
CA PRO A 1 10.94 11.23 9.41
C PRO A 1 10.35 10.59 8.14
N ILE A 2 9.66 11.37 7.29
CA ILE A 2 9.02 10.89 6.06
C ILE A 2 9.55 11.72 4.89
N GLN A 3 9.84 11.06 3.78
CA GLN A 3 10.20 11.74 2.54
C GLN A 3 9.23 11.35 1.43
N LEU A 4 8.64 12.36 0.80
CA LEU A 4 7.61 12.20 -0.24
C LEU A 4 8.24 12.24 -1.63
N PHE A 5 7.82 11.32 -2.50
CA PHE A 5 8.28 11.20 -3.88
C PHE A 5 7.12 11.34 -4.85
N GLY A 6 7.32 12.21 -5.85
CA GLY A 6 6.34 12.56 -6.88
C GLY A 6 6.54 11.81 -8.21
N THR A 7 5.48 11.58 -8.99
CA THR A 7 5.56 11.20 -10.40
C THR A 7 5.84 12.43 -11.24
N ILE A 8 6.93 12.40 -12.02
CA ILE A 8 7.26 13.47 -12.96
C ILE A 8 6.94 12.99 -14.37
N SER A 9 6.18 13.78 -15.12
CA SER A 9 5.88 13.59 -16.54
C SER A 9 6.97 14.14 -17.48
N SER A 10 8.25 14.13 -17.05
CA SER A 10 9.37 14.88 -17.66
C SER A 10 10.55 13.92 -17.98
N PRO A 11 11.56 14.30 -18.79
CA PRO A 11 12.42 13.38 -19.53
C PRO A 11 13.26 12.48 -18.60
N PHE A 12 13.81 11.40 -19.18
CA PHE A 12 14.60 10.35 -18.52
C PHE A 12 15.50 10.79 -17.35
N SER A 13 16.12 11.97 -17.42
CA SER A 13 16.96 12.53 -16.36
C SER A 13 16.20 12.79 -15.05
N ALA A 14 14.94 13.23 -15.11
CA ALA A 14 14.11 13.48 -13.93
C ALA A 14 13.72 12.16 -13.23
N CYS A 15 13.48 11.10 -14.00
CA CYS A 15 13.25 9.76 -13.45
C CYS A 15 14.48 9.22 -12.71
N GLN A 16 15.68 9.40 -13.27
CA GLN A 16 16.91 8.92 -12.65
C GLN A 16 17.22 9.64 -11.33
N VAL A 17 17.00 10.96 -11.27
CA VAL A 17 17.14 11.73 -10.02
C VAL A 17 16.17 11.23 -8.94
N ILE A 18 14.91 10.95 -9.28
CA ILE A 18 13.94 10.40 -8.30
C ILE A 18 14.35 9.01 -7.84
N MET A 19 14.76 8.14 -8.76
CA MET A 19 15.19 6.78 -8.40
C MET A 19 16.34 6.82 -7.39
N THR A 20 17.36 7.64 -7.65
CA THR A 20 18.50 7.79 -6.74
C THR A 20 18.08 8.39 -5.40
N ALA A 21 17.24 9.43 -5.40
CA ALA A 21 16.78 10.04 -4.15
C ALA A 21 15.91 9.08 -3.30
N LEU A 22 15.08 8.26 -3.97
CA LEU A 22 14.27 7.24 -3.30
C LEU A 22 15.16 6.15 -2.70
N GLU A 23 16.14 5.65 -3.46
CA GLU A 23 17.13 4.70 -2.97
C GLU A 23 17.87 5.25 -1.74
N GLU A 24 18.36 6.49 -1.79
CA GLU A 24 19.03 7.13 -0.66
C GLU A 24 18.13 7.27 0.56
N CYS A 25 16.84 7.54 0.37
CA CYS A 25 15.87 7.54 1.45
C CYS A 25 15.66 6.14 2.04
N LEU A 26 15.55 5.11 1.18
CA LEU A 26 15.39 3.73 1.60
C LEU A 26 16.62 3.18 2.33
N ARG A 27 17.82 3.69 2.05
CA ARG A 27 19.03 3.35 2.83
C ARG A 27 19.03 3.92 4.26
N LYS A 28 18.12 4.84 4.58
CA LYS A 28 17.97 5.46 5.91
C LYS A 28 16.80 4.81 6.66
N GLU A 29 16.72 5.04 7.96
CA GLU A 29 15.58 4.63 8.81
C GLU A 29 14.37 5.57 8.64
N THR A 30 14.11 5.99 7.40
CA THR A 30 13.06 6.95 7.01
C THR A 30 11.98 6.20 6.23
N LEU A 31 10.71 6.54 6.44
CA LEU A 31 9.63 6.04 5.61
C LEU A 31 9.61 6.83 4.29
N ALA A 32 9.84 6.13 3.17
CA ALA A 32 9.66 6.70 1.85
C ALA A 32 8.19 6.57 1.43
N ALA A 33 7.55 7.67 1.03
CA ALA A 33 6.18 7.66 0.55
C ALA A 33 6.13 7.99 -0.95
N VAL A 34 5.59 7.07 -1.73
CA VAL A 34 5.39 7.23 -3.17
C VAL A 34 3.91 7.40 -3.43
N HIS A 35 3.52 8.50 -4.06
CA HIS A 35 2.14 8.71 -4.45
C HIS A 35 1.83 8.06 -5.80
N ASP A 36 0.71 7.34 -5.87
CA ASP A 36 0.26 6.57 -7.00
C ASP A 36 -0.93 7.23 -7.70
N VAL A 37 -1.05 6.97 -8.99
CA VAL A 37 -2.22 7.36 -9.79
C VAL A 37 -2.67 6.11 -10.53
N HIS A 38 -3.87 5.61 -10.24
CA HIS A 38 -4.44 4.39 -10.81
C HIS A 38 -4.21 4.23 -12.33
N SER A 39 -4.47 5.29 -13.09
CA SER A 39 -4.34 5.33 -14.55
C SER A 39 -2.89 5.36 -15.08
N ARG A 40 -1.87 5.40 -14.21
CA ARG A 40 -0.45 5.47 -14.58
C ARG A 40 0.38 4.48 -13.78
N ALA A 41 1.27 3.76 -14.47
CA ALA A 41 2.15 2.79 -13.81
C ALA A 41 3.45 3.39 -13.26
N THR A 42 3.72 4.68 -13.43
CA THR A 42 5.04 5.28 -13.16
C THR A 42 5.49 5.10 -11.71
N ALA A 43 4.61 5.34 -10.73
CA ALA A 43 4.92 5.12 -9.32
C ALA A 43 5.14 3.64 -9.01
N ARG A 44 4.29 2.76 -9.56
CA ARG A 44 4.40 1.32 -9.39
C ARG A 44 5.68 0.75 -10.01
N ALA A 45 6.10 1.27 -11.17
CA ALA A 45 7.37 0.94 -11.80
C ALA A 45 8.58 1.41 -10.97
N LEU A 46 8.52 2.62 -10.39
CA LEU A 46 9.54 3.12 -9.47
C LEU A 46 9.69 2.19 -8.26
N VAL A 47 8.58 1.80 -7.63
CA VAL A 47 8.58 0.86 -6.49
C VAL A 47 9.10 -0.52 -6.92
N TYR A 48 8.70 -1.00 -8.10
CA TYR A 48 9.16 -2.28 -8.67
C TYR A 48 10.69 -2.32 -8.77
N GLU A 49 11.32 -1.27 -9.31
CA GLU A 49 12.78 -1.19 -9.40
C GLU A 49 13.45 -1.24 -8.02
N GLN A 50 12.91 -0.53 -7.03
CA GLN A 50 13.47 -0.57 -5.67
C GLN A 50 13.34 -1.95 -5.01
N ILE A 51 12.24 -2.67 -5.27
CA ILE A 51 12.07 -4.06 -4.82
C ILE A 51 13.07 -4.97 -5.53
N GLN A 52 13.21 -4.83 -6.85
CA GLN A 52 14.12 -5.63 -7.67
C GLN A 52 15.56 -5.54 -7.19
N HIS A 53 15.98 -4.36 -6.76
CA HIS A 53 17.32 -4.10 -6.22
C HIS A 53 17.47 -4.44 -4.73
N GLY A 54 16.42 -4.93 -4.06
CA GLY A 54 16.46 -5.32 -2.65
C GLY A 54 16.51 -4.13 -1.68
N HIS A 55 16.13 -2.93 -2.13
CA HIS A 55 16.10 -1.74 -1.29
C HIS A 55 14.85 -1.69 -0.40
N VAL A 56 13.81 -2.46 -0.72
CA VAL A 56 12.56 -2.50 0.04
C VAL A 56 12.52 -3.75 0.92
N GLN A 57 12.44 -3.54 2.23
CA GLN A 57 12.26 -4.60 3.23
C GLN A 57 10.83 -4.66 3.74
N ARG A 58 10.16 -3.50 3.87
CA ARG A 58 8.74 -3.39 4.22
C ARG A 58 8.03 -2.51 3.20
N LEU A 59 6.98 -3.05 2.60
CA LEU A 59 6.10 -2.37 1.68
C LEU A 59 4.72 -2.21 2.34
N PHE A 60 4.37 -0.97 2.67
CA PHE A 60 3.02 -0.60 3.07
C PHE A 60 2.22 -0.25 1.81
N VAL A 61 1.02 -0.80 1.69
CA VAL A 61 0.14 -0.53 0.54
C VAL A 61 -1.22 -0.05 1.01
N GLU A 62 -1.79 0.88 0.23
CA GLU A 62 -3.20 1.23 0.28
C GLU A 62 -4.05 -0.01 -0.05
N TYR A 63 -5.16 -0.17 0.67
CA TYR A 63 -6.11 -1.22 0.39
C TYR A 63 -7.55 -0.78 0.67
N ALA A 64 -8.39 -0.86 -0.35
CA ALA A 64 -9.82 -0.69 -0.25
C ALA A 64 -10.44 -1.96 -0.82
N HIS A 65 -11.25 -2.69 -0.06
CA HIS A 65 -11.46 -4.11 -0.32
C HIS A 65 -12.13 -4.85 0.82
N ASN A 66 -11.68 -6.10 0.95
CA ASN A 66 -12.08 -7.04 1.99
C ASN A 66 -10.84 -7.47 2.77
N ASP A 67 -10.89 -7.29 4.08
CA ASP A 67 -9.89 -7.81 5.02
C ASP A 67 -10.08 -9.30 5.30
N HIS A 68 -11.01 -9.98 4.62
CA HIS A 68 -11.29 -11.41 4.78
C HIS A 68 -11.35 -12.10 3.41
N GLY A 69 -10.35 -12.93 3.13
CA GLY A 69 -10.38 -13.90 2.03
C GLY A 69 -10.76 -15.28 2.54
N GLU A 70 -10.71 -16.29 1.67
CA GLU A 70 -11.11 -17.68 1.99
C GLU A 70 -10.39 -18.28 3.23
N ASP A 71 -9.18 -17.79 3.58
CA ASP A 71 -8.32 -18.35 4.64
C ASP A 71 -7.96 -17.35 5.77
N GLY A 72 -8.78 -16.32 5.98
CA GLY A 72 -8.56 -15.29 7.01
C GLY A 72 -8.05 -13.97 6.44
N ASP A 73 -7.45 -13.12 7.28
CA ASP A 73 -7.12 -11.75 6.87
C ASP A 73 -5.88 -11.62 5.99
N LEU A 74 -5.89 -10.60 5.12
CA LEU A 74 -4.84 -10.34 4.15
C LEU A 74 -3.46 -10.20 4.81
N ASN A 75 -3.38 -9.48 5.93
CA ASN A 75 -2.10 -9.27 6.61
C ASN A 75 -1.58 -10.58 7.23
N SER A 76 -2.45 -11.43 7.79
CA SER A 76 -2.09 -12.78 8.23
C SER A 76 -1.59 -13.64 7.07
N PHE A 77 -2.22 -13.57 5.90
CA PHE A 77 -1.76 -14.27 4.71
C PHE A 77 -0.37 -13.77 4.25
N MET A 78 -0.20 -12.46 4.09
CA MET A 78 1.07 -11.86 3.66
C MET A 78 2.20 -12.19 4.65
N TYR A 79 1.91 -12.16 5.95
CA TYR A 79 2.89 -12.50 6.98
C TYR A 79 3.31 -13.97 6.94
N LYS A 80 2.35 -14.90 6.82
CA LYS A 80 2.67 -16.33 6.68
C LYS A 80 3.53 -16.59 5.43
N LYS A 81 3.18 -15.98 4.29
CA LYS A 81 3.98 -16.10 3.05
C LYS A 81 5.39 -15.53 3.22
N HIS A 82 5.51 -14.36 3.85
CA HIS A 82 6.80 -13.77 4.17
C HIS A 82 7.67 -14.72 5.00
N LEU A 83 7.13 -15.32 6.08
CA LEU A 83 7.87 -16.29 6.90
C LEU A 83 8.30 -17.53 6.11
N SER A 84 7.41 -18.08 5.28
CA SER A 84 7.74 -19.22 4.42
C SER A 84 8.89 -18.91 3.46
N ILE A 85 8.88 -17.73 2.83
CA ILE A 85 9.93 -17.30 1.89
C ILE A 85 11.25 -17.07 2.64
N GLN A 86 11.21 -16.44 3.82
CA GLN A 86 12.38 -16.28 4.69
C GLN A 86 12.98 -17.62 5.14
N SER A 87 12.15 -18.67 5.25
CA SER A 87 12.61 -20.03 5.56
C SER A 87 13.20 -20.79 4.35
N GLY A 88 13.32 -20.15 3.19
CA GLY A 88 13.95 -20.71 2.00
C GLY A 88 12.97 -21.31 0.98
N GLN A 89 11.65 -21.08 1.12
CA GLN A 89 10.70 -21.48 0.10
C GLN A 89 10.86 -20.61 -1.15
N ALA A 90 11.20 -21.24 -2.28
CA ALA A 90 11.13 -20.57 -3.57
C ALA A 90 9.67 -20.31 -3.95
N VAL A 91 9.36 -19.09 -4.37
CA VAL A 91 8.01 -18.67 -4.77
C VAL A 91 8.12 -17.87 -6.06
N ASP A 92 7.38 -18.29 -7.08
CA ASP A 92 7.21 -17.51 -8.30
C ASP A 92 6.22 -16.35 -8.05
N ALA A 93 6.60 -15.15 -8.49
CA ALA A 93 5.80 -13.96 -8.27
C ALA A 93 4.44 -14.02 -8.99
N SER A 94 4.39 -14.66 -10.17
CA SER A 94 3.16 -14.79 -10.96
C SER A 94 2.21 -15.78 -10.32
N GLU A 95 2.72 -16.92 -9.83
CA GLU A 95 1.94 -17.91 -9.07
C GLU A 95 1.37 -17.29 -7.78
N LEU A 96 2.18 -16.52 -7.06
CA LEU A 96 1.71 -15.84 -5.85
C LEU A 96 0.66 -14.76 -6.16
N ALA A 97 0.80 -14.04 -7.27
CA ALA A 97 -0.20 -13.08 -7.71
C ALA A 97 -1.54 -13.77 -8.01
N GLU A 98 -1.52 -14.90 -8.73
CA GLU A 98 -2.74 -15.70 -8.98
C GLU A 98 -3.37 -16.23 -7.68
N GLU A 99 -2.56 -16.68 -6.72
CA GLU A 99 -3.06 -17.10 -5.41
C GLU A 99 -3.75 -15.94 -4.67
N ILE A 100 -3.14 -14.75 -4.67
CA ILE A 100 -3.70 -13.54 -4.07
C ILE A 100 -5.03 -13.18 -4.73
N ARG A 101 -5.10 -13.21 -6.07
CA ARG A 101 -6.35 -12.94 -6.82
C ARG A 101 -7.44 -13.94 -6.48
N ARG A 102 -7.12 -15.25 -6.51
CA ARG A 102 -8.07 -16.33 -6.21
C ARG A 102 -8.68 -16.19 -4.82
N LYS A 103 -7.89 -15.76 -3.83
CA LYS A 103 -8.36 -15.55 -2.46
C LYS A 103 -9.25 -14.32 -2.27
N GLY A 104 -9.42 -13.50 -3.30
CA GLY A 104 -10.31 -12.33 -3.26
C GLY A 104 -9.76 -11.13 -2.47
N TYR A 105 -8.50 -11.19 -2.04
CA TYR A 105 -7.83 -10.14 -1.27
C TYR A 105 -7.60 -8.83 -2.01
N PHE A 106 -7.99 -8.73 -3.29
CA PHE A 106 -7.97 -7.49 -4.06
C PHE A 106 -9.19 -7.41 -4.99
N GLY A 107 -10.31 -8.02 -4.57
CA GLY A 107 -11.45 -8.36 -5.42
C GLY A 107 -12.20 -7.20 -6.09
N ARG A 108 -11.81 -5.94 -5.84
CA ARG A 108 -12.43 -4.73 -6.42
C ARG A 108 -11.42 -3.63 -6.72
N LEU A 109 -10.15 -3.99 -6.93
CA LEU A 109 -9.25 -3.09 -7.62
C LEU A 109 -9.80 -2.77 -9.01
N ASN A 110 -9.55 -1.55 -9.47
CA ASN A 110 -9.98 -1.11 -10.78
C ASN A 110 -9.32 -1.98 -11.86
N GLN A 111 -10.15 -2.67 -12.65
CA GLN A 111 -9.70 -3.60 -13.70
C GLN A 111 -8.96 -2.89 -14.86
N HIS A 112 -8.99 -1.56 -14.88
CA HIS A 112 -8.32 -0.73 -15.87
C HIS A 112 -7.04 -0.07 -15.34
N ASP A 113 -6.56 -0.45 -14.15
CA ASP A 113 -5.29 0.06 -13.64
C ASP A 113 -4.12 -0.33 -14.55
N ALA A 114 -3.21 0.61 -14.78
CA ALA A 114 -2.04 0.35 -15.60
C ALA A 114 -1.11 -0.68 -14.92
N SER A 115 -0.59 -1.65 -15.67
CA SER A 115 0.31 -2.66 -15.12
C SER A 115 1.73 -2.12 -14.84
N PRO A 116 2.45 -2.62 -13.82
CA PRO A 116 1.99 -3.61 -12.84
C PRO A 116 0.92 -3.02 -11.91
N GLY A 117 -0.11 -3.79 -11.57
CA GLY A 117 -1.09 -3.43 -10.56
C GLY A 117 -0.59 -3.70 -9.15
N LEU A 118 -1.39 -3.37 -8.14
CA LEU A 118 -1.03 -3.57 -6.74
C LEU A 118 -0.84 -5.05 -6.38
N VAL A 119 -1.61 -5.95 -7.00
CA VAL A 119 -1.49 -7.40 -6.77
C VAL A 119 -0.14 -7.92 -7.26
N GLU A 120 0.24 -7.58 -8.49
CA GLU A 120 1.52 -7.98 -9.07
C GLU A 120 2.69 -7.41 -8.27
N LEU A 121 2.56 -6.15 -7.82
CA LEU A 121 3.59 -5.50 -7.03
C LEU A 121 3.74 -6.13 -5.64
N ALA A 122 2.63 -6.43 -4.95
CA ALA A 122 2.64 -7.09 -3.65
C ALA A 122 3.21 -8.51 -3.75
N ALA A 123 2.82 -9.28 -4.76
CA ALA A 123 3.36 -10.61 -5.01
C ALA A 123 4.87 -10.58 -5.30
N PHE A 124 5.32 -9.63 -6.13
CA PHE A 124 6.74 -9.45 -6.43
C PHE A 124 7.54 -9.02 -5.19
N ALA A 125 7.01 -8.12 -4.36
CA ALA A 125 7.64 -7.75 -3.10
C ALA A 125 7.86 -8.95 -2.18
N LEU A 126 6.81 -9.77 -1.99
CA LEU A 126 6.89 -10.99 -1.18
C LEU A 126 7.90 -11.99 -1.76
N SER A 127 7.87 -12.25 -3.08
CA SER A 127 8.80 -13.19 -3.73
C SER A 127 10.26 -12.75 -3.61
N ARG A 128 10.52 -11.46 -3.36
CA ARG A 128 11.85 -10.90 -3.08
C ARG A 128 12.19 -10.86 -1.58
N GLY A 129 11.31 -11.39 -0.73
CA GLY A 129 11.51 -11.48 0.71
C GLY A 129 11.08 -10.25 1.49
N ALA A 130 10.51 -9.22 0.84
CA ALA A 130 9.95 -8.07 1.54
C ALA A 130 8.70 -8.49 2.32
N GLN A 131 8.44 -7.81 3.43
CA GLN A 131 7.17 -7.91 4.13
C GLN A 131 6.17 -6.92 3.51
N VAL A 132 5.01 -7.42 3.09
CA VAL A 132 3.92 -6.58 2.58
C VAL A 132 2.88 -6.40 3.68
N ILE A 133 2.51 -5.15 3.94
CA ILE A 133 1.52 -4.76 4.95
C ILE A 133 0.41 -3.95 4.26
N ALA A 134 -0.81 -4.46 4.29
CA ALA A 134 -1.99 -3.67 3.98
C ALA A 134 -2.31 -2.81 5.21
N ALA A 135 -2.09 -1.49 5.11
CA ALA A 135 -2.20 -0.62 6.29
C ALA A 135 -3.54 0.12 6.39
N ASP A 136 -4.32 0.12 5.32
CA ASP A 136 -5.56 0.86 5.20
C ASP A 136 -6.76 0.14 5.85
N LEU A 137 -7.87 0.86 6.05
CA LEU A 137 -9.15 0.27 6.44
C LEU A 137 -9.78 -0.47 5.26
N SER A 138 -10.46 -1.58 5.52
CA SER A 138 -11.34 -2.18 4.53
C SER A 138 -12.47 -1.22 4.13
N LEU A 139 -13.14 -1.51 3.00
CA LEU A 139 -14.27 -0.68 2.59
C LEU A 139 -15.37 -0.70 3.66
N GLU A 140 -15.70 -1.90 4.15
CA GLU A 140 -16.77 -2.10 5.13
C GLU A 140 -16.50 -1.29 6.41
N GLU A 141 -15.28 -1.36 6.96
CA GLU A 141 -14.90 -0.59 8.13
C GLU A 141 -14.91 0.92 7.86
N THR A 142 -14.43 1.35 6.69
CA THR A 142 -14.47 2.77 6.30
C THR A 142 -15.91 3.27 6.25
N LEU A 143 -16.81 2.52 5.61
CA LEU A 143 -18.22 2.90 5.49
C LEU A 143 -18.93 2.90 6.85
N GLU A 144 -18.55 2.00 7.76
CA GLU A 144 -19.07 1.96 9.11
C GLU A 144 -18.62 3.18 9.93
N GLU A 145 -17.36 3.59 9.83
CA GLU A 145 -16.85 4.82 10.48
C GLU A 145 -17.50 6.09 9.90
N VAL A 146 -17.64 6.17 8.58
CA VAL A 146 -18.37 7.28 7.93
C VAL A 146 -19.84 7.31 8.38
N ARG A 147 -20.49 6.15 8.50
CA ARG A 147 -21.87 6.05 8.99
C ARG A 147 -22.00 6.57 10.41
N LYS A 148 -21.11 6.14 11.33
CA LYS A 148 -21.09 6.59 12.72
C LYS A 148 -20.86 8.10 12.81
N TYR A 149 -19.90 8.63 12.05
CA TYR A 149 -19.56 10.05 12.04
C TYR A 149 -20.73 10.94 11.62
N ASN A 150 -21.51 10.50 10.62
CA ASN A 150 -22.67 11.24 10.13
C ASN A 150 -23.98 10.87 10.87
N GLU A 151 -23.92 10.05 11.91
CA GLU A 151 -25.08 9.54 12.66
C GLU A 151 -26.15 8.89 11.78
N TRP A 152 -25.73 8.24 10.68
CA TRP A 152 -26.65 7.62 9.74
C TRP A 152 -27.24 6.30 10.28
N PRO A 153 -28.53 6.04 10.05
CA PRO A 153 -29.15 4.77 10.45
C PRO A 153 -28.53 3.59 9.71
N VAL A 154 -28.62 2.40 10.30
CA VAL A 154 -28.25 1.15 9.64
C VAL A 154 -29.10 0.98 8.38
N GLY A 155 -28.45 0.75 7.24
CA GLY A 155 -29.11 0.64 5.93
C GLY A 155 -29.22 1.95 5.14
N HIS A 156 -28.68 3.06 5.65
CA HIS A 156 -28.47 4.26 4.82
C HIS A 156 -27.61 3.91 3.59
N PRO A 157 -27.90 4.45 2.40
CA PRO A 157 -27.09 4.23 1.22
C PRO A 157 -25.65 4.69 1.46
N ASN A 158 -24.77 3.73 1.70
CA ASN A 158 -23.32 3.92 1.77
C ASN A 158 -22.72 3.37 0.50
N SER A 159 -21.98 4.21 -0.22
CA SER A 159 -21.36 3.86 -1.49
C SER A 159 -19.85 3.95 -1.39
N GLU A 160 -19.13 3.31 -2.31
CA GLU A 160 -17.67 3.46 -2.45
C GLU A 160 -17.26 4.93 -2.60
N THR A 161 -18.14 5.79 -3.13
CA THR A 161 -17.94 7.24 -3.21
C THR A 161 -17.84 7.88 -1.83
N ASN A 162 -18.52 7.36 -0.80
CA ASN A 162 -18.38 7.86 0.57
C ASN A 162 -17.02 7.49 1.18
N ALA A 163 -16.52 6.29 0.89
CA ALA A 163 -15.19 5.85 1.33
C ALA A 163 -14.04 6.58 0.60
N ALA A 164 -14.26 6.97 -0.65
CA ALA A 164 -13.32 7.78 -1.44
C ALA A 164 -13.50 9.30 -1.23
N GLY A 165 -14.56 9.72 -0.54
CA GLY A 165 -14.82 11.12 -0.19
C GLY A 165 -13.99 11.59 1.00
N GLU A 166 -14.01 12.90 1.28
CA GLU A 166 -13.16 13.54 2.29
C GLU A 166 -13.20 12.84 3.67
N THR A 167 -14.39 12.54 4.19
CA THR A 167 -14.55 11.85 5.48
C THR A 167 -14.03 10.41 5.44
N GLY A 168 -14.24 9.69 4.34
CA GLY A 168 -13.72 8.33 4.18
C GLY A 168 -12.20 8.30 4.12
N LEU A 169 -11.60 9.19 3.33
CA LEU A 169 -10.15 9.36 3.25
C LEU A 169 -9.57 9.74 4.61
N LYS A 170 -10.24 10.61 5.37
CA LYS A 170 -9.83 10.95 6.73
C LYS A 170 -9.67 9.70 7.59
N PHE A 171 -10.69 8.84 7.71
CA PHE A 171 -10.60 7.66 8.56
C PHE A 171 -9.56 6.65 8.09
N ARG A 172 -9.47 6.44 6.77
CA ARG A 172 -8.46 5.61 6.12
C ARG A 172 -7.03 6.08 6.45
N ASP A 173 -6.76 7.37 6.31
CA ASP A 173 -5.46 7.98 6.62
C ASP A 173 -5.13 7.89 8.11
N GLU A 174 -6.11 8.12 8.99
CA GLU A 174 -5.93 8.04 10.45
C GLU A 174 -5.56 6.62 10.90
N PHE A 175 -6.26 5.62 10.34
CA PHE A 175 -6.02 4.22 10.64
C PHE A 175 -4.68 3.76 10.08
N ALA A 176 -4.40 4.07 8.81
CA ALA A 176 -3.16 3.72 8.17
C ALA A 176 -1.95 4.35 8.84
N ALA A 177 -2.04 5.62 9.27
CA ALA A 177 -0.96 6.25 10.02
C ALA A 177 -0.67 5.51 11.34
N LYS A 178 -1.72 5.18 12.12
CA LYS A 178 -1.58 4.39 13.36
C LYS A 178 -0.98 3.01 13.09
N ARG A 179 -1.45 2.32 12.06
CA ARG A 179 -0.99 0.97 11.70
C ARG A 179 0.47 0.99 11.23
N ILE A 180 0.84 1.90 10.34
CA ILE A 180 2.22 2.10 9.91
C ILE A 180 3.11 2.39 11.12
N ALA A 181 2.72 3.32 12.00
CA ALA A 181 3.48 3.63 13.21
C ALA A 181 3.70 2.41 14.10
N GLN A 182 2.68 1.57 14.30
CA GLN A 182 2.81 0.31 15.06
C GLN A 182 3.84 -0.63 14.44
N TYR A 183 3.81 -0.84 13.12
CA TYR A 183 4.79 -1.68 12.42
C TYR A 183 6.20 -1.10 12.42
N LEU A 184 6.32 0.24 12.46
CA LEU A 184 7.61 0.90 12.59
C LEU A 184 8.19 0.76 14.00
N ILE A 185 7.35 0.76 15.05
CA ILE A 185 7.77 0.58 16.45
C ILE A 185 8.06 -0.89 16.79
N GLN A 186 7.25 -1.83 16.29
CA GLN A 186 7.32 -3.25 16.67
C GLN A 186 8.32 -4.07 15.84
N GLY A 187 8.61 -3.63 14.62
CA GLY A 187 9.57 -4.32 13.76
C GLY A 187 11.01 -3.94 14.09
N PRO A 188 12.02 -4.73 13.67
CA PRO A 188 13.41 -4.32 13.78
C PRO A 188 13.62 -2.94 13.14
N ASP A 189 14.37 -2.09 13.83
CA ASP A 189 14.82 -0.84 13.25
C ASP A 189 15.72 -1.12 12.05
N GLY A 190 15.55 -0.32 10.99
CA GLY A 190 16.32 -0.55 9.77
C GLY A 190 15.78 0.12 8.52
N PRO A 191 16.61 0.11 7.46
CA PRO A 191 16.29 0.68 6.15
C PRO A 191 15.17 -0.05 5.42
N GLY A 192 14.74 0.51 4.29
CA GLY A 192 13.88 -0.14 3.32
C GLY A 192 12.39 -0.09 3.64
N ARG A 193 11.94 1.00 4.25
CA ARG A 193 10.54 1.26 4.60
C ARG A 193 9.89 2.09 3.49
N LEU A 194 8.95 1.51 2.74
CA LEU A 194 8.26 2.18 1.63
C LEU A 194 6.74 2.11 1.81
N MET A 195 6.02 3.20 1.58
CA MET A 195 4.57 3.23 1.44
C MET A 195 4.17 3.67 0.02
N LEU A 196 3.15 3.02 -0.55
CA LEU A 196 2.56 3.35 -1.85
C LEU A 196 1.05 3.62 -1.67
N TRP A 197 0.64 4.87 -1.94
CA TRP A 197 -0.74 5.33 -1.73
C TRP A 197 -1.22 6.21 -2.88
N GLY A 198 -2.53 6.20 -3.15
CA GLY A 198 -3.19 7.07 -4.09
C GLY A 198 -2.93 8.55 -3.80
N ALA A 199 -2.77 9.35 -4.86
CA ALA A 199 -2.42 10.76 -4.74
C ALA A 199 -3.42 11.60 -3.94
N ASN A 200 -4.69 11.21 -3.92
CA ASN A 200 -5.76 11.81 -3.12
C ASN A 200 -5.46 11.82 -1.62
N HIS A 201 -4.79 10.79 -1.10
CA HIS A 201 -4.43 10.68 0.32
C HIS A 201 -3.33 11.68 0.75
N PHE A 202 -2.60 12.25 -0.21
CA PHE A 202 -1.58 13.28 0.05
C PHE A 202 -2.06 14.71 -0.22
N GLN A 203 -3.26 14.86 -0.77
CA GLN A 203 -3.85 16.14 -1.18
C GLN A 203 -5.05 16.55 -0.31
N ALA A 204 -5.56 15.64 0.54
CA ALA A 204 -6.66 15.93 1.46
C ALA A 204 -6.27 17.02 2.48
N ILE A 205 -7.28 17.78 2.96
CA ILE A 205 -7.14 18.95 3.85
C ILE A 205 -6.54 18.58 5.23
N GLU A 206 -6.45 17.28 5.54
CA GLU A 206 -5.66 16.72 6.64
C GLU A 206 -5.11 15.35 6.21
N GLY A 207 -4.36 15.29 5.10
CA GLY A 207 -3.87 14.02 4.53
C GLY A 207 -2.75 13.36 5.34
N PHE A 208 -2.17 12.27 4.83
CA PHE A 208 -1.09 11.53 5.51
C PHE A 208 0.07 12.38 6.05
N LYS A 209 0.40 13.48 5.37
CA LYS A 209 1.52 14.35 5.74
C LYS A 209 1.36 14.97 7.12
N ASP A 210 0.12 15.13 7.58
CA ASP A 210 -0.20 15.76 8.86
C ASP A 210 -0.41 14.71 9.97
N ARG A 211 -0.36 13.41 9.64
CA ARG A 211 -0.80 12.29 10.50
C ARG A 211 0.29 11.29 10.86
N LEU A 212 1.39 11.25 10.11
CA LEU A 212 2.57 10.40 10.33
C LEU A 212 3.75 11.22 10.90
#